data_AF-A0A9X2F5L9-F1
#
_entry.id   AF-A0A9X2F5L9-F1
#
_cell.length_a   1.000
_cell.length_b   1.000
_cell.length_c   1.000
_cell.angle_alpha   90.00
_cell.angle_beta   90.00
_cell.angle_gamma   90.00
#
_symmetry.space_group_name_H-M   'P 1'
#
loop_
_entity.id
_entity.type
_entity.pdbx_description
1 polymer ?
#
loop_
_entity_poly.entity_id
_entity_poly.type
_entity_poly.pdbx_seq_one_letter_code
_entity_poly.pdbx_strand_id
1 'polypeptide(L)'
;MITENDILRRNKRVVDFFTRSGFSIKLLGDPNCPAIIYNDLFCLSCYVKNFDLIFTDKPKAGAEIFRVKLEAGSSLERSELMDVLDQAEHRRVFKVKVSTVDLFLSGYNFLDKTKPDTRYPVFAKHGAKLYFDEDYARQICEDYNEYDLVVV
;
A
#
# COMPACT_ATOMS: atom_id res chain seq x y z
N MET A 1 4.21 -15.67 -21.69
CA MET A 1 4.61 -14.36 -21.13
C MET A 1 3.33 -13.56 -20.90
N ILE A 2 3.06 -13.09 -19.68
CA ILE A 2 1.88 -12.28 -19.38
C ILE A 2 2.05 -10.93 -20.08
N THR A 3 1.01 -10.44 -20.76
CA THR A 3 1.07 -9.14 -21.44
C THR A 3 0.82 -7.99 -20.46
N GLU A 4 1.25 -6.77 -20.79
CA GLU A 4 0.95 -5.58 -19.99
C GLU A 4 -0.58 -5.38 -19.82
N ASN A 5 -1.35 -5.66 -20.86
CA ASN A 5 -2.81 -5.65 -20.81
C ASN A 5 -3.38 -6.67 -19.81
N ASP A 6 -2.77 -7.84 -19.70
CA ASP A 6 -3.18 -8.84 -18.72
C ASP A 6 -2.88 -8.37 -17.29
N ILE A 7 -1.73 -7.71 -17.05
CA ILE A 7 -1.37 -7.13 -15.74
C ILE A 7 -2.38 -6.05 -15.35
N LEU A 8 -2.68 -5.11 -16.25
CA LEU A 8 -3.65 -4.05 -16.00
C LEU A 8 -5.04 -4.62 -15.71
N ARG A 9 -5.49 -5.61 -16.50
CA ARG A 9 -6.77 -6.29 -16.29
C ARG A 9 -6.82 -7.00 -14.95
N ARG A 10 -5.76 -7.73 -14.58
CA ARG A 10 -5.65 -8.44 -13.29
C ARG A 10 -5.66 -7.47 -12.12
N ASN A 11 -4.88 -6.39 -12.18
CA ASN A 11 -4.80 -5.40 -11.11
C ASN A 11 -6.14 -4.68 -10.92
N LYS A 12 -6.84 -4.37 -12.03
CA LYS A 12 -8.22 -3.87 -11.96
C LYS A 12 -9.16 -4.87 -11.27
N ARG A 13 -9.06 -6.17 -11.57
CA ARG A 13 -9.87 -7.21 -10.91
C ARG A 13 -9.61 -7.32 -9.41
N VAL A 14 -8.37 -7.13 -8.96
CA VAL A 14 -8.05 -7.07 -7.52
C VAL A 14 -8.81 -5.92 -6.87
N VAL A 15 -8.70 -4.70 -7.42
CA VAL A 15 -9.41 -3.52 -6.90
C VAL A 15 -10.93 -3.73 -6.91
N ASP A 16 -11.48 -4.25 -8.01
CA ASP A 16 -12.90 -4.54 -8.15
C ASP A 16 -13.39 -5.57 -7.11
N PHE A 17 -12.62 -6.63 -6.84
CA PHE A 17 -12.95 -7.66 -5.85
C PHE A 17 -13.10 -7.06 -4.44
N PHE A 18 -12.11 -6.28 -3.99
CA PHE A 18 -12.17 -5.63 -2.68
C PHE A 18 -13.30 -4.60 -2.62
N THR A 19 -13.48 -3.80 -3.67
CA THR A 19 -14.51 -2.77 -3.75
C THR A 19 -15.92 -3.37 -3.65
N ARG A 20 -16.19 -4.47 -4.38
CA ARG A 20 -17.47 -5.20 -4.32
C ARG A 20 -17.71 -5.84 -2.96
N SER A 21 -16.64 -6.25 -2.28
CA SER A 21 -16.71 -6.80 -0.92
C SER A 21 -16.81 -5.68 0.15
N GLY A 22 -16.86 -4.40 -0.25
CA GLY A 22 -17.03 -3.24 0.64
C GLY A 22 -15.72 -2.65 1.18
N PHE A 23 -14.56 -3.02 0.66
CA PHE A 23 -13.25 -2.56 1.11
C PHE A 23 -12.63 -1.58 0.10
N SER A 24 -12.01 -0.52 0.61
CA SER A 24 -11.24 0.41 -0.21
C SER A 24 -9.76 0.09 -0.10
N ILE A 25 -9.15 -0.31 -1.22
CA ILE A 25 -7.73 -0.64 -1.30
C ILE A 25 -7.03 0.18 -2.38
N LYS A 26 -5.71 0.28 -2.26
CA LYS A 26 -4.82 0.83 -3.29
C LYS A 26 -3.73 -0.18 -3.61
N LEU A 27 -3.29 -0.19 -4.85
CA LEU A 27 -2.15 -0.99 -5.29
C LEU A 27 -0.89 -0.12 -5.30
N LEU A 28 0.20 -0.61 -4.73
CA LEU A 28 1.48 0.12 -4.62
C LEU A 28 2.65 -0.77 -5.07
N GLY A 29 3.64 -0.16 -5.74
CA GLY A 29 4.88 -0.85 -6.13
C GLY A 29 4.82 -1.48 -7.52
N ASP A 30 5.48 -2.63 -7.69
CA ASP A 30 5.58 -3.33 -8.97
C ASP A 30 4.20 -3.79 -9.46
N PRO A 31 3.75 -3.36 -10.66
CA PRO A 31 2.50 -3.81 -11.24
C PRO A 31 2.36 -5.33 -11.35
N ASN A 32 3.45 -6.10 -11.44
CA ASN A 32 3.43 -7.58 -11.51
C ASN A 32 3.13 -8.23 -10.17
N CYS A 33 3.57 -7.62 -9.07
CA CYS A 33 3.37 -8.10 -7.71
C CYS A 33 3.05 -6.90 -6.79
N PRO A 34 1.89 -6.25 -6.97
CA PRO A 34 1.59 -5.03 -6.25
C PRO A 34 1.31 -5.35 -4.78
N ALA A 35 1.76 -4.48 -3.88
CA ALA A 35 1.30 -4.46 -2.51
C ALA A 35 -0.14 -3.97 -2.47
N ILE A 36 -1.00 -4.65 -1.70
CA ILE A 36 -2.41 -4.30 -1.53
C ILE A 36 -2.54 -3.53 -0.21
N ILE A 37 -2.79 -2.23 -0.30
CA ILE A 37 -2.85 -1.31 0.84
C ILE A 37 -4.30 -1.06 1.22
N TYR A 38 -4.66 -1.37 2.47
CA TYR A 38 -5.96 -1.06 3.06
C TYR A 38 -5.90 0.20 3.91
N ASN A 39 -6.76 1.18 3.59
CA ASN A 39 -6.94 2.45 4.31
C ASN A 39 -5.65 3.24 4.61
N ASP A 40 -4.58 3.07 3.81
CA ASP A 40 -3.27 3.68 4.06
C ASP A 40 -2.69 3.34 5.45
N LEU A 41 -3.07 2.20 6.04
CA LEU A 41 -2.67 1.73 7.38
C LEU A 41 -2.02 0.35 7.35
N PHE A 42 -2.52 -0.55 6.49
CA PHE A 42 -2.04 -1.91 6.40
C PHE A 42 -1.70 -2.30 4.96
N CYS A 43 -0.58 -2.96 4.79
CA CYS A 43 -0.32 -3.81 3.64
C CYS A 43 -0.85 -5.21 3.97
N LEU A 44 -1.89 -5.62 3.25
CA LEU A 44 -2.53 -6.91 3.44
C LEU A 44 -1.56 -8.05 3.07
N SER A 45 -1.64 -9.14 3.82
CA SER A 45 -0.88 -10.37 3.58
C SER A 45 -1.58 -11.18 2.50
N CYS A 46 -1.55 -10.64 1.28
CA CYS A 46 -2.05 -11.31 0.10
C CYS A 46 -1.28 -10.86 -1.13
N TYR A 47 -1.27 -11.70 -2.15
CA TYR A 47 -0.63 -11.42 -3.43
C TYR A 47 -1.43 -12.01 -4.57
N VAL A 48 -1.17 -11.51 -5.78
CA VAL A 48 -1.85 -11.99 -6.98
C VAL A 48 -0.89 -12.76 -7.89
N LYS A 49 -1.29 -13.95 -8.33
CA LYS A 49 -0.55 -14.78 -9.28
C LYS A 49 -1.52 -15.38 -10.28
N ASN A 50 -1.35 -15.10 -11.58
CA ASN A 50 -2.19 -15.67 -12.66
C ASN A 50 -3.71 -15.51 -12.46
N PHE A 51 -4.18 -14.33 -12.03
CA PHE A 51 -5.59 -14.09 -11.67
C PHE A 51 -6.08 -14.83 -10.42
N ASP A 52 -5.22 -15.50 -9.66
CA ASP A 52 -5.56 -15.95 -8.30
C ASP A 52 -5.10 -14.88 -7.30
N LEU A 53 -6.02 -14.42 -6.46
CA LEU A 53 -5.72 -13.66 -5.24
C LEU A 53 -5.53 -14.65 -4.10
N ILE A 54 -4.33 -14.71 -3.57
CA ILE A 54 -3.90 -15.67 -2.56
C ILE A 54 -3.66 -14.89 -1.26
N PHE A 55 -4.36 -15.29 -0.20
CA PHE A 55 -4.18 -14.76 1.15
C PHE A 55 -3.25 -15.66 1.93
N THR A 56 -2.37 -15.06 2.71
CA THR A 56 -1.39 -15.76 3.55
C THR A 56 -1.51 -15.35 5.00
N ASP A 57 -1.15 -16.26 5.90
CA ASP A 57 -1.18 -16.04 7.35
C ASP A 57 -0.24 -14.91 7.84
N LYS A 58 0.82 -14.58 7.08
CA LYS A 58 1.75 -13.49 7.40
C LYS A 58 2.40 -12.87 6.15
N PRO A 59 3.05 -11.71 6.27
CA PRO A 59 3.78 -11.09 5.17
C PRO A 59 5.03 -11.90 4.79
N LYS A 60 5.49 -11.78 3.54
CA LYS A 60 6.79 -12.32 3.06
C LYS A 60 7.00 -13.82 3.38
N ALA A 61 6.36 -14.70 2.61
CA ALA A 61 6.43 -16.17 2.73
C ALA A 61 5.60 -16.78 3.87
N GLY A 62 4.37 -16.28 4.05
CA GLY A 62 3.34 -16.98 4.81
C GLY A 62 2.78 -18.20 4.08
N ALA A 63 2.10 -19.07 4.83
CA ALA A 63 1.32 -20.17 4.29
C ALA A 63 0.00 -19.66 3.70
N GLU A 64 -0.46 -20.26 2.61
CA GLU A 64 -1.75 -19.95 2.01
C GLU A 64 -2.88 -20.35 2.96
N ILE A 65 -3.74 -19.39 3.31
CA ILE A 65 -4.94 -19.60 4.14
C ILE A 65 -6.21 -19.61 3.30
N PHE A 66 -6.21 -18.86 2.19
CA PHE A 66 -7.38 -18.72 1.34
C PHE A 66 -6.98 -18.29 -0.07
N ARG A 67 -7.76 -18.71 -1.07
CA ARG A 67 -7.54 -18.35 -2.47
C ARG A 67 -8.85 -18.05 -3.16
N VAL A 68 -8.86 -16.96 -3.92
CA VAL A 68 -9.97 -16.59 -4.80
C VAL A 68 -9.47 -16.42 -6.21
N LYS A 69 -10.17 -17.03 -7.17
CA LYS A 69 -9.96 -16.75 -8.57
C LYS A 69 -10.68 -15.46 -8.96
N LEU A 70 -9.93 -14.52 -9.54
CA LEU A 70 -10.37 -13.19 -9.93
C LEU A 70 -11.09 -13.22 -11.29
N GLU A 71 -12.33 -13.66 -11.27
CA GLU A 71 -13.23 -13.67 -12.41
C GLU A 71 -14.08 -12.39 -12.48
N ALA A 72 -14.91 -12.27 -13.52
CA ALA A 72 -15.80 -11.14 -13.64
C ALA A 72 -16.91 -11.19 -12.59
N GLY A 73 -16.89 -10.23 -11.66
CA GLY A 73 -17.90 -10.14 -10.60
C GLY A 73 -17.55 -10.94 -9.36
N SER A 74 -16.37 -11.57 -9.29
CA SER A 74 -15.89 -12.19 -8.04
C SER A 74 -15.91 -11.19 -6.89
N SER A 75 -16.45 -11.63 -5.76
CA SER A 75 -16.53 -10.91 -4.49
C SER A 75 -16.73 -11.93 -3.37
N LEU A 76 -16.48 -11.50 -2.15
CA LEU A 76 -16.99 -12.14 -0.95
C LEU A 76 -17.98 -11.23 -0.26
N GLU A 77 -18.85 -11.80 0.58
CA GLU A 77 -19.57 -10.97 1.54
C GLU A 77 -18.56 -10.27 2.46
N ARG A 78 -18.93 -9.07 2.93
CA ARG A 78 -18.00 -8.24 3.72
C ARG A 78 -17.49 -8.99 4.95
N SER A 79 -18.37 -9.73 5.63
CA SER A 79 -18.02 -10.52 6.82
C SER A 79 -17.06 -11.64 6.49
N GLU A 80 -17.28 -12.38 5.40
CA GLU A 80 -16.40 -13.48 4.99
C GLU A 80 -14.99 -12.98 4.66
N LEU A 81 -14.88 -11.86 3.95
CA LEU A 81 -13.57 -11.28 3.68
C LEU A 81 -12.90 -10.79 4.97
N MET A 82 -13.66 -10.22 5.90
CA MET A 82 -13.12 -9.84 7.21
C MET A 82 -12.58 -11.06 7.96
N ASP A 83 -13.33 -12.16 7.99
CA ASP A 83 -12.90 -13.41 8.64
C ASP A 83 -11.62 -13.98 8.01
N VAL A 84 -11.43 -13.81 6.70
CA VAL A 84 -10.17 -14.19 6.02
C VAL A 84 -9.02 -13.25 6.39
N LEU A 85 -9.27 -11.94 6.48
CA LEU A 85 -8.24 -10.96 6.85
C LEU A 85 -7.81 -11.12 8.31
N ASP A 86 -8.73 -11.42 9.22
CA ASP A 86 -8.46 -11.61 10.65
C ASP A 86 -7.63 -12.88 10.96
N GLN A 87 -7.56 -13.82 10.02
CA GLN A 87 -6.68 -15.00 10.11
C GLN A 87 -5.21 -14.70 9.80
N ALA A 88 -4.88 -13.47 9.38
CA ALA A 88 -3.56 -13.11 8.92
C ALA A 88 -2.96 -11.95 9.72
N GLU A 89 -1.67 -12.04 10.02
CA GLU A 89 -0.89 -10.88 10.42
C GLU A 89 -0.68 -9.99 9.19
N HIS A 90 -1.01 -8.70 9.29
CA HIS A 90 -0.81 -7.72 8.23
C HIS A 90 0.31 -6.74 8.58
N ARG A 91 1.08 -6.32 7.57
CA ARG A 91 2.19 -5.40 7.78
C ARG A 91 1.65 -3.98 7.91
N ARG A 92 1.89 -3.31 9.02
CA ARG A 92 1.60 -1.88 9.17
C ARG A 92 2.41 -1.06 8.15
N VAL A 93 1.79 -0.01 7.61
CA VAL A 93 2.47 1.03 6.85
C VAL A 93 2.42 2.35 7.61
N PHE A 94 3.41 3.18 7.38
CA PHE A 94 3.65 4.42 8.09
C PHE A 94 3.60 5.59 7.12
N LYS A 95 3.14 6.74 7.61
CA LYS A 95 3.20 8.02 6.91
C LYS A 95 4.00 8.99 7.76
N VAL A 96 4.56 10.00 7.11
CA VAL A 96 5.17 11.14 7.79
C VAL A 96 4.24 12.33 7.61
N LYS A 97 3.94 13.07 8.68
CA LYS A 97 3.14 14.29 8.64
C LYS A 97 3.76 15.41 9.46
N VAL A 98 3.36 16.64 9.16
CA VAL A 98 3.63 17.79 10.05
C VAL A 98 2.82 17.60 11.33
N SER A 99 3.43 17.79 12.50
CA SER A 99 2.86 17.46 13.81
C SER A 99 1.49 18.11 14.05
N THR A 100 1.37 19.40 13.73
CA THR A 100 0.26 20.28 14.12
C THR A 100 -0.85 20.39 13.07
N VAL A 101 -0.63 19.89 11.85
CA VAL A 101 -1.57 20.04 10.72
C VAL A 101 -1.71 18.74 9.93
N ASP A 102 -2.83 18.57 9.25
CA ASP A 102 -3.09 17.38 8.41
C ASP A 102 -2.43 17.50 7.02
N LEU A 103 -1.11 17.72 7.03
CA LEU A 103 -0.26 17.72 5.83
C LEU A 103 0.74 16.57 5.93
N PHE A 104 0.67 15.66 4.96
CA PHE A 104 1.51 14.47 4.88
C PHE A 104 2.63 14.69 3.87
N LEU A 105 3.78 14.07 4.10
CA LEU A 105 4.85 14.00 3.12
C LEU A 105 4.36 13.25 1.88
N SER A 106 4.19 13.96 0.77
CA SER A 106 3.66 13.42 -0.48
C SER A 106 4.72 13.27 -1.56
N GLY A 107 5.87 13.94 -1.41
CA GLY A 107 6.91 13.97 -2.43
C GLY A 107 8.17 14.68 -1.99
N TYR A 108 9.09 14.78 -2.93
CA TYR A 108 10.27 15.61 -2.82
C TYR A 108 10.40 16.45 -4.08
N ASN A 109 10.93 17.65 -3.93
CA ASN A 109 11.33 18.50 -5.05
C ASN A 109 12.76 18.99 -4.83
N PHE A 110 13.33 19.66 -5.81
CA PHE A 110 14.71 20.11 -5.79
C PHE A 110 14.76 21.58 -6.14
N LEU A 111 15.61 22.35 -5.46
CA LEU A 111 15.90 23.72 -5.89
C LEU A 111 16.66 23.69 -7.23
N ASP A 112 17.56 22.73 -7.37
CA ASP A 112 18.29 22.41 -8.59
C ASP A 112 18.29 20.90 -8.81
N LYS A 113 17.65 20.44 -9.89
CA LYS A 113 17.53 19.01 -10.21
C LYS A 113 18.86 18.33 -10.50
N THR A 114 19.92 19.08 -10.77
CA THR A 114 21.28 18.55 -10.98
C THR A 114 22.04 18.31 -9.68
N LYS A 115 21.49 18.81 -8.56
CA LYS A 115 22.10 18.80 -7.22
C LYS A 115 21.18 18.08 -6.22
N PRO A 116 21.40 16.77 -6.00
CA PRO A 116 20.55 15.95 -5.14
C PRO A 116 20.44 16.42 -3.68
N ASP A 117 21.45 17.15 -3.19
CA ASP A 117 21.52 17.78 -1.88
C ASP A 117 20.54 18.95 -1.71
N THR A 118 20.00 19.49 -2.81
CA THR A 118 18.97 20.56 -2.75
C THR A 118 17.54 20.02 -2.62
N ARG A 119 17.39 18.74 -2.24
CA ARG A 119 16.11 18.05 -2.11
C ARG A 119 15.35 18.51 -0.87
N TYR A 120 14.13 19.01 -1.06
CA TYR A 120 13.22 19.40 0.03
C TYR A 120 11.90 18.61 -0.02
N PRO A 121 11.25 18.38 1.14
CA PRO A 121 10.00 17.63 1.22
C PRO A 121 8.83 18.47 0.72
N VAL A 122 7.86 17.80 0.09
CA VAL A 122 6.59 18.41 -0.34
C VAL A 122 5.47 17.78 0.47
N PHE A 123 4.69 18.63 1.15
CA PHE A 123 3.57 18.20 1.98
C PHE A 123 2.23 18.52 1.33
N ALA A 124 1.28 17.60 1.42
CA ALA A 124 -0.08 17.80 0.95
C ALA A 124 -1.10 17.05 1.82
N LYS A 125 -2.36 17.47 1.74
CA LYS A 125 -3.47 16.81 2.46
C LYS A 125 -3.74 15.38 1.95
N HIS A 126 -3.37 15.10 0.71
CA HIS A 126 -3.64 13.83 0.02
C HIS A 126 -2.37 13.30 -0.66
N GLY A 127 -2.39 12.01 -1.00
CA GLY A 127 -1.28 11.37 -1.72
C GLY A 127 -0.03 11.17 -0.88
N ALA A 128 -0.20 10.91 0.42
CA ALA A 128 0.91 10.64 1.34
C ALA A 128 1.79 9.48 0.82
N LYS A 129 3.10 9.64 0.93
CA LYS A 129 4.05 8.53 0.77
C LYS A 129 3.85 7.53 1.90
N LEU A 130 3.86 6.26 1.54
CA LEU A 130 3.75 5.14 2.47
C LEU A 130 5.12 4.50 2.64
N TYR A 131 5.47 4.26 3.90
CA TYR A 131 6.71 3.60 4.31
C TYR A 131 6.36 2.27 4.95
N PHE A 132 7.10 1.24 4.60
CA PHE A 132 6.89 -0.10 5.16
C PHE A 132 7.76 -0.38 6.39
N ASP A 133 8.68 0.53 6.69
CA ASP A 133 9.68 0.45 7.74
C ASP A 133 9.54 1.71 8.60
N GLU A 134 9.29 1.50 9.89
CA GLU A 134 9.06 2.59 10.84
C GLU A 134 10.34 3.38 11.11
N ASP A 135 11.46 2.69 11.26
CA ASP A 135 12.75 3.30 11.56
C ASP A 135 13.19 4.19 10.40
N TYR A 136 12.95 3.73 9.16
CA TYR A 136 13.18 4.57 7.99
C TYR A 136 12.25 5.80 7.95
N ALA A 137 10.97 5.66 8.34
CA ALA A 137 10.07 6.80 8.43
C ALA A 137 10.50 7.80 9.53
N ARG A 138 11.08 7.31 10.64
CA ARG A 138 11.66 8.13 11.71
C ARG A 138 12.92 8.85 11.24
N GLN A 139 13.79 8.17 10.51
CA GLN A 139 14.99 8.78 9.92
C GLN A 139 14.61 9.98 9.02
N ILE A 140 13.52 9.88 8.26
CA ILE A 140 13.04 11.00 7.44
C ILE A 140 12.64 12.21 8.31
N CYS A 141 12.08 11.99 9.50
CA CYS A 141 11.77 13.08 10.41
C CYS A 141 13.04 13.74 10.95
N GLU A 142 14.11 12.96 11.17
CA GLU A 142 15.42 13.48 11.60
C GLU A 142 16.14 14.24 10.49
N ASP A 143 16.11 13.72 9.26
CA ASP A 143 16.72 14.33 8.07
C ASP A 143 16.09 15.69 7.73
N TYR A 144 14.83 15.90 8.11
CA TYR A 144 14.01 17.08 7.83
C TYR A 144 13.43 17.67 9.12
N ASN A 145 14.28 17.77 10.15
CA ASN A 145 13.87 18.17 11.50
C ASN A 145 13.33 19.61 11.59
N GLU A 146 13.59 20.46 10.60
CA GLU A 146 13.11 21.84 10.51
C GLU A 146 11.59 21.94 10.24
N TYR A 147 10.94 20.84 9.86
CA TYR A 147 9.51 20.80 9.52
C TYR A 147 8.61 20.23 10.64
N ASP A 148 9.15 19.94 11.83
CA ASP A 148 8.42 19.38 12.98
C ASP A 148 7.55 18.16 12.59
N LEU A 149 8.23 17.12 12.13
CA LEU A 149 7.62 15.93 11.53
C LEU A 149 7.39 14.81 12.54
N VAL A 150 6.31 14.06 12.33
CA VAL A 150 5.97 12.86 13.12
C VAL A 150 5.56 11.70 12.22
N VAL A 151 5.86 10.48 12.67
CA VAL A 151 5.42 9.23 12.03
C VAL A 151 4.03 8.85 12.55
N VAL A 152 3.13 8.46 11.64
CA VAL A 152 1.76 8.02 11.92
C VAL A 152 1.38 6.73 11.20
#